data_AF-A0A1I7ULM7-F1
#
_entry.id   AF-A0A1I7ULM7-F1
#
_cell.length_a   1.000
_cell.length_b   1.000
_cell.length_c   1.000
_cell.angle_alpha   90.00
_cell.angle_beta   90.00
_cell.angle_gamma   90.00
#
_symmetry.space_group_name_H-M   'P 1'
#
loop_
_entity.id
_entity.type
_entity.pdbx_description
1 polymer ?
#
loop_
_entity_poly.entity_id
_entity_poly.type
_entity_poly.pdbx_seq_one_letter_code
_entity_poly.pdbx_strand_id
1 'polypeptide(L)'
;MFHSSMSLVFLLILLLFVKKVFGDSSMMIISGKPKDFTDSYKILESWDNCLRICRNDSNCVMIYKISDTLCEVFQFGEITSVDRSSLASDGVIAFKVKSSFDQCPSDNPFYSSKSISYLNLNETENELYNTTYTYSNGSLDIQYSITKCPNDTQIFIREQLAVCIGLFYFPSPNLCNNQPKASALCKENNGTLTGPANSNEYAYIQAQSQASYNTSNPGKYSYLTYWIDGVSLSGKYNYAFEDPTHNGIANYVWAENCPLYQSAGYCLYNPNAKGYYISDIE
;
A
#
# COMPACT_ATOMS: atom_id res chain seq x y z
N MET A 1 28.32 42.65 38.92
CA MET A 1 27.87 43.24 37.64
C MET A 1 28.77 42.72 36.53
N PHE A 2 28.34 41.66 35.85
CA PHE A 2 28.67 41.38 34.46
C PHE A 2 27.50 40.56 33.91
N HIS A 3 27.01 40.99 32.75
CA HIS A 3 25.77 40.58 32.09
C HIS A 3 26.12 39.85 30.80
N SER A 4 25.16 39.06 30.29
CA SER A 4 25.13 38.38 28.98
C SER A 4 25.92 37.07 28.90
N SER A 5 25.46 35.97 28.31
CA SER A 5 24.54 35.75 27.19
C SER A 5 23.96 34.32 27.31
N MET A 6 22.65 34.14 27.44
CA MET A 6 21.73 33.76 26.34
C MET A 6 22.13 32.45 25.61
N SER A 7 21.45 31.35 25.94
CA SER A 7 21.11 30.32 24.95
C SER A 7 19.84 29.60 25.39
N LEU A 8 18.72 30.05 24.81
CA LEU A 8 17.41 29.40 24.86
C LEU A 8 17.57 28.05 24.13
N VAL A 9 17.55 26.95 24.87
CA VAL A 9 17.36 25.61 24.28
C VAL A 9 15.90 25.52 23.86
N PHE A 10 15.62 26.01 22.65
CA PHE A 10 14.36 25.82 21.96
C PHE A 10 14.28 24.34 21.56
N LEU A 11 13.74 23.50 22.44
CA LEU A 11 13.40 22.11 22.14
C LEU A 11 12.17 22.10 21.22
N LEU A 12 12.40 22.49 19.96
CA LEU A 12 11.48 22.32 18.86
C LEU A 12 11.46 20.81 18.57
N ILE A 13 10.55 20.09 19.23
CA ILE A 13 10.11 18.76 18.80
C ILE A 13 9.48 18.98 17.43
N LEU A 14 10.32 18.99 16.40
CA LEU A 14 9.92 18.86 15.03
C LEU A 14 9.32 17.46 14.96
N LEU A 15 7.99 17.40 15.09
CA LEU A 15 7.19 16.29 14.62
C LEU A 15 7.74 15.95 13.23
N LEU A 16 8.51 14.86 13.18
CA LEU A 16 8.74 14.12 11.96
C LEU A 16 7.37 13.62 11.55
N PHE A 17 6.60 14.49 10.89
CA PHE A 17 5.58 14.03 9.96
C PHE A 17 6.35 13.24 8.93
N VAL A 18 6.43 11.93 9.16
CA VAL A 18 6.64 10.96 8.10
C VAL A 18 5.69 11.41 7.00
N LYS A 19 6.25 11.89 5.87
CA LYS A 19 5.44 12.15 4.69
C LYS A 19 4.87 10.79 4.30
N LYS A 20 3.63 10.56 4.73
CA LYS A 20 2.81 9.44 4.33
C LYS A 20 2.55 9.67 2.84
N VAL A 21 3.35 9.08 1.96
CA VAL A 21 3.03 9.10 0.52
C VAL A 21 2.11 7.91 0.27
N PHE A 22 0.86 8.09 0.70
CA PHE A 22 -0.31 7.49 0.09
C PHE A 22 -1.10 8.68 -0.43
N GLY A 23 -1.18 8.86 -1.74
CA GLY A 23 -1.67 10.10 -2.33
C GLY A 23 -3.06 10.49 -1.81
N ASP A 24 -3.25 11.79 -1.59
CA ASP A 24 -4.52 12.33 -1.14
C ASP A 24 -5.62 11.96 -2.14
N SER A 25 -6.79 11.55 -1.63
CA SER A 25 -7.95 11.35 -2.48
C SER A 25 -8.28 12.67 -3.17
N SER A 26 -8.63 12.64 -4.44
CA SER A 26 -8.99 13.80 -5.26
C SER A 26 -10.31 13.55 -5.97
N MET A 27 -11.02 14.62 -6.31
CA MET A 27 -12.29 14.53 -7.06
C MET A 27 -12.03 14.90 -8.52
N MET A 28 -12.24 13.96 -9.44
CA MET A 28 -12.13 14.18 -10.88
C MET A 28 -13.50 14.45 -11.47
N ILE A 29 -13.69 15.65 -12.02
CA ILE A 29 -14.96 16.12 -12.57
C ILE A 29 -15.02 15.78 -14.07
N ILE A 30 -16.16 15.21 -14.51
CA ILE A 30 -16.49 15.01 -15.92
C ILE A 30 -17.95 15.39 -16.21
N SER A 31 -18.26 15.54 -17.49
CA SER A 31 -19.63 15.75 -17.95
C SER A 31 -20.35 14.42 -18.12
N GLY A 32 -21.56 14.35 -17.56
CA GLY A 32 -22.35 13.12 -17.56
C GLY A 32 -23.37 13.05 -16.43
N LYS A 33 -24.06 11.92 -16.36
CA LYS A 33 -25.11 11.64 -15.37
C LYS A 33 -25.11 10.16 -14.98
N PRO A 34 -25.58 9.83 -13.76
CA PRO A 34 -25.84 8.45 -13.35
C PRO A 34 -26.77 7.75 -14.35
N LYS A 35 -26.48 6.48 -14.67
CA LYS A 35 -27.30 5.67 -15.58
C LYS A 35 -27.88 4.46 -14.85
N ASP A 36 -27.04 3.52 -14.44
CA ASP A 36 -27.46 2.30 -13.73
C ASP A 36 -26.88 2.29 -12.32
N PHE A 37 -27.74 2.24 -11.30
CA PHE A 37 -27.37 2.18 -9.88
C PHE A 37 -28.44 1.47 -9.06
N THR A 38 -28.03 0.97 -7.89
CA THR A 38 -28.92 0.29 -6.93
C THR A 38 -29.37 1.20 -5.80
N ASP A 39 -28.54 2.14 -5.37
CA ASP A 39 -28.84 3.08 -4.29
C ASP A 39 -28.09 4.41 -4.48
N SER A 40 -28.53 5.43 -3.75
CA SER A 40 -27.86 6.73 -3.61
C SER A 40 -28.54 7.55 -2.52
N TYR A 41 -27.86 8.58 -2.01
CA TYR A 41 -28.48 9.54 -1.11
C TYR A 41 -28.19 10.98 -1.52
N LYS A 42 -29.09 11.89 -1.15
CA LYS A 42 -28.96 13.32 -1.50
C LYS A 42 -28.52 14.13 -0.30
N ILE A 43 -27.65 15.10 -0.55
CA ILE A 43 -27.22 16.07 0.45
C ILE A 43 -27.50 17.49 -0.04
N LEU A 44 -28.11 18.29 0.83
CA LEU A 44 -28.46 19.68 0.57
C LEU A 44 -27.27 20.58 0.93
N GLU A 45 -26.29 20.62 0.04
CA GLU A 45 -25.02 21.32 0.22
C GLU A 45 -24.57 21.97 -1.09
N SER A 46 -23.67 22.97 -1.00
CA SER A 46 -23.06 23.53 -2.20
C SER A 46 -22.25 22.48 -2.97
N TRP A 47 -22.10 22.63 -4.28
CA TRP A 47 -21.29 21.70 -5.08
C TRP A 47 -19.86 21.50 -4.52
N ASP A 48 -19.21 22.59 -4.06
CA ASP A 48 -17.89 22.52 -3.44
C ASP A 48 -17.91 21.77 -2.10
N ASN A 49 -18.96 21.92 -1.31
CA ASN A 49 -19.14 21.14 -0.08
C ASN A 49 -19.40 19.67 -0.38
N CYS A 50 -20.20 19.35 -1.40
CA CYS A 50 -20.41 17.97 -1.86
C CYS A 50 -19.09 17.29 -2.24
N LEU A 51 -18.24 17.97 -3.02
CA LEU A 51 -16.91 17.48 -3.39
C LEU A 51 -16.07 17.18 -2.15
N ARG A 52 -16.07 18.09 -1.16
CA ARG A 52 -15.31 17.93 0.09
C ARG A 52 -15.86 16.78 0.96
N ILE A 53 -17.17 16.65 1.07
CA ILE A 53 -17.83 15.59 1.83
C ILE A 53 -17.46 14.23 1.24
N CYS A 54 -17.66 14.04 -0.06
CA CYS A 54 -17.32 12.78 -0.73
C CYS A 54 -15.81 12.47 -0.66
N ARG A 55 -14.96 13.48 -0.84
CA ARG A 55 -13.50 13.33 -0.71
C ARG A 55 -13.10 12.76 0.66
N ASN A 56 -13.81 13.13 1.72
CA ASN A 56 -13.51 12.71 3.09
C ASN A 56 -14.24 11.44 3.54
N ASP A 57 -15.38 11.11 2.93
CA ASP A 57 -16.13 9.88 3.20
C ASP A 57 -15.40 8.66 2.62
N SER A 58 -15.03 7.68 3.46
CA SER A 58 -14.30 6.48 3.03
C SER A 58 -15.05 5.66 1.97
N ASN A 59 -16.38 5.72 1.97
CA ASN A 59 -17.24 4.88 1.15
C ASN A 59 -17.71 5.58 -0.13
N CYS A 60 -17.64 6.91 -0.19
CA CYS A 60 -18.06 7.66 -1.37
C CYS A 60 -17.13 7.38 -2.57
N VAL A 61 -17.73 7.08 -3.73
CA VAL A 61 -17.00 6.88 -4.99
C VAL A 61 -17.38 7.88 -6.08
N MET A 62 -18.59 8.43 -6.03
CA MET A 62 -19.06 9.40 -7.02
C MET A 62 -20.10 10.35 -6.43
N ILE A 63 -20.13 11.58 -6.95
CA ILE A 63 -21.26 12.50 -6.75
C ILE A 63 -21.79 13.02 -8.09
N TYR A 64 -23.09 13.34 -8.13
CA TYR A 64 -23.77 13.98 -9.25
C TYR A 64 -24.37 15.32 -8.82
N LYS A 65 -24.15 16.35 -9.62
CA LYS A 65 -24.68 17.70 -9.39
C LYS A 65 -26.12 17.81 -9.88
N ILE A 66 -27.08 17.82 -8.95
CA ILE A 66 -28.49 18.07 -9.28
C ILE A 66 -28.74 19.58 -9.44
N SER A 67 -28.18 20.39 -8.54
CA SER A 67 -28.17 21.85 -8.61
C SER A 67 -26.91 22.40 -7.92
N ASP A 68 -26.77 23.73 -7.83
CA ASP A 68 -25.66 24.35 -7.10
C ASP A 68 -25.71 24.10 -5.58
N THR A 69 -26.85 23.65 -5.05
CA THR A 69 -27.11 23.46 -3.61
C THR A 69 -27.65 22.06 -3.27
N LEU A 70 -27.62 21.13 -4.22
CA LEU A 70 -28.09 19.76 -4.04
C LEU A 70 -27.24 18.83 -4.90
N CYS A 71 -26.70 17.79 -4.29
CA CYS A 71 -26.02 16.72 -5.00
C CYS A 71 -26.49 15.35 -4.52
N GLU A 72 -26.28 14.36 -5.38
CA GLU A 72 -26.54 12.95 -5.12
C GLU A 72 -25.20 12.23 -4.98
N VAL A 73 -25.09 11.39 -3.96
CA VAL A 73 -23.87 10.70 -3.54
C VAL A 73 -24.07 9.21 -3.74
N PHE A 74 -23.04 8.56 -4.29
CA PHE A 74 -22.99 7.13 -4.55
C PHE A 74 -21.79 6.53 -3.82
N GLN A 75 -22.05 5.49 -3.04
CA GLN A 75 -21.03 4.73 -2.34
C GLN A 75 -20.51 3.56 -3.20
N PHE A 76 -19.39 2.98 -2.76
CA PHE A 76 -18.76 1.83 -3.39
C PHE A 76 -19.78 0.69 -3.59
N GLY A 77 -19.93 0.21 -4.83
CA GLY A 77 -20.88 -0.84 -5.18
C GLY A 77 -22.27 -0.36 -5.59
N GLU A 78 -22.62 0.91 -5.37
CA GLU A 78 -24.00 1.39 -5.59
C GLU A 78 -24.26 1.87 -7.02
N ILE A 79 -23.24 2.32 -7.77
CA ILE A 79 -23.35 2.82 -9.16
C ILE A 79 -22.56 1.91 -10.11
N THR A 80 -23.20 1.39 -11.15
CA THR A 80 -22.56 0.47 -12.10
C THR A 80 -22.28 1.09 -13.45
N SER A 81 -22.94 2.20 -13.81
CA SER A 81 -22.65 2.90 -15.06
C SER A 81 -23.05 4.38 -15.03
N VAL A 82 -22.37 5.19 -15.84
CA VAL A 82 -22.75 6.58 -16.11
C VAL A 82 -22.82 6.84 -17.62
N ASP A 83 -23.74 7.71 -18.03
CA ASP A 83 -23.73 8.27 -19.38
C ASP A 83 -22.68 9.38 -19.44
N ARG A 84 -21.66 9.21 -20.29
CA ARG A 84 -20.62 10.21 -20.49
C ARG A 84 -21.06 11.17 -21.58
N SER A 85 -21.03 12.48 -21.30
CA SER A 85 -21.24 13.52 -22.30
C SER A 85 -19.96 14.31 -22.56
N SER A 86 -19.92 15.00 -23.69
CA SER A 86 -18.91 16.03 -23.99
C SER A 86 -19.38 17.44 -23.59
N LEU A 87 -20.65 17.60 -23.22
CA LEU A 87 -21.25 18.88 -22.87
C LEU A 87 -21.58 18.94 -21.38
N ALA A 88 -21.09 19.97 -20.69
CA ALA A 88 -21.39 20.20 -19.28
C ALA A 88 -22.89 20.48 -19.01
N SER A 89 -23.64 20.87 -20.04
CA SER A 89 -25.11 21.03 -19.96
C SER A 89 -25.85 19.73 -19.66
N ASP A 90 -25.23 18.58 -19.92
CA ASP A 90 -25.88 17.26 -19.84
C ASP A 90 -25.70 16.61 -18.45
N GLY A 91 -25.19 17.38 -17.50
CA GLY A 91 -24.91 16.94 -16.13
C GLY A 91 -23.42 17.02 -15.81
N VAL A 92 -23.14 17.13 -14.51
CA VAL A 92 -21.78 17.16 -13.97
C VAL A 92 -21.68 16.09 -12.89
N ILE A 93 -20.73 15.19 -13.05
CA ILE A 93 -20.38 14.15 -12.08
C ILE A 93 -18.93 14.33 -11.63
N ALA A 94 -18.62 13.85 -10.43
CA ALA A 94 -17.25 13.82 -9.94
C ALA A 94 -16.95 12.46 -9.30
N PHE A 95 -15.88 11.81 -9.76
CA PHE A 95 -15.38 10.56 -9.21
C PHE A 95 -14.32 10.82 -8.14
N LYS A 96 -14.42 10.11 -7.03
CA LYS A 96 -13.33 10.05 -6.05
C LYS A 96 -12.27 9.09 -6.56
N VAL A 97 -11.04 9.57 -6.65
CA VAL A 97 -9.89 8.78 -7.09
C VAL A 97 -8.75 8.94 -6.08
N LYS A 98 -8.08 7.83 -5.74
CA LYS A 98 -6.78 7.88 -5.07
C LYS A 98 -5.73 7.95 -6.15
N SER A 99 -5.07 9.10 -6.24
CA SER A 99 -4.07 9.34 -7.27
C SER A 99 -2.67 9.15 -6.69
N SER A 100 -1.79 8.50 -7.45
CA SER A 100 -0.33 8.52 -7.22
C SER A 100 0.34 9.78 -7.78
N PHE A 101 -0.42 10.68 -8.40
CA PHE A 101 0.14 11.90 -8.96
C PHE A 101 0.32 12.93 -7.84
N ASP A 102 1.57 13.33 -7.60
CA ASP A 102 1.90 14.48 -6.75
C ASP A 102 1.32 15.81 -7.31
N GLN A 103 0.83 15.79 -8.56
CA GLN A 103 0.24 16.92 -9.28
C GLN A 103 -0.98 16.45 -10.09
N CYS A 104 -2.02 17.27 -10.25
CA CYS A 104 -3.15 16.93 -11.10
C CYS A 104 -2.67 16.56 -12.51
N PRO A 105 -3.13 15.43 -13.09
CA PRO A 105 -2.68 15.02 -14.42
C PRO A 105 -3.07 16.09 -15.45
N SER A 106 -2.20 16.30 -16.45
CA SER A 106 -2.41 17.28 -17.51
C SER A 106 -3.67 17.02 -18.32
N ASP A 107 -4.06 15.75 -18.45
CA ASP A 107 -5.27 15.30 -19.11
C ASP A 107 -6.14 14.50 -18.12
N ASN A 108 -7.46 14.61 -18.27
CA ASN A 108 -8.38 13.83 -17.46
C ASN A 108 -8.44 12.38 -17.98
N PRO A 109 -8.03 11.38 -17.16
CA PRO A 109 -7.87 10.00 -17.60
C PRO A 109 -9.18 9.32 -18.01
N PHE A 110 -10.34 9.84 -17.56
CA PHE A 110 -11.65 9.35 -17.99
C PHE A 110 -11.98 9.68 -19.45
N TYR A 111 -11.20 10.56 -20.10
CA TYR A 111 -11.30 10.83 -21.54
C TYR A 111 -10.17 10.20 -22.36
N SER A 112 -8.96 10.10 -21.81
CA SER A 112 -7.80 9.59 -22.55
C SER A 112 -7.63 8.08 -22.50
N SER A 113 -8.22 7.39 -21.51
CA SER A 113 -8.08 5.95 -21.34
C SER A 113 -9.36 5.18 -21.68
N LYS A 114 -9.21 4.01 -22.33
CA LYS A 114 -10.31 3.08 -22.56
C LYS A 114 -10.74 2.37 -21.28
N SER A 115 -9.78 2.11 -20.38
CA SER A 115 -10.02 1.54 -19.06
C SER A 115 -9.02 2.12 -18.06
N ILE A 116 -9.46 2.35 -16.83
CA ILE A 116 -8.63 2.82 -15.73
C ILE A 116 -9.09 2.21 -14.41
N SER A 117 -8.14 1.83 -13.56
CA SER A 117 -8.41 1.25 -12.24
C SER A 117 -7.78 2.12 -11.15
N TYR A 118 -8.48 2.24 -10.03
CA TYR A 118 -8.01 2.93 -8.83
C TYR A 118 -8.08 2.02 -7.61
N LEU A 119 -7.00 2.03 -6.85
CA LEU A 119 -6.80 1.18 -5.69
C LEU A 119 -6.96 1.98 -4.39
N ASN A 120 -7.72 1.46 -3.44
CA ASN A 120 -7.95 2.07 -2.13
C ASN A 120 -7.76 1.03 -1.01
N LEU A 121 -6.66 1.20 -0.28
CA LEU A 121 -6.32 0.39 0.87
C LEU A 121 -7.12 0.82 2.12
N ASN A 122 -7.87 -0.11 2.71
CA ASN A 122 -8.40 -0.02 4.07
C ASN A 122 -7.44 -0.76 5.01
N GLU A 123 -6.57 -0.01 5.69
CA GLU A 123 -5.59 -0.56 6.63
C GLU A 123 -6.25 -1.26 7.82
N THR A 124 -7.41 -0.77 8.28
CA THR A 124 -8.12 -1.32 9.46
C THR A 124 -8.72 -2.69 9.17
N GLU A 125 -9.32 -2.85 7.98
CA GLU A 125 -9.95 -4.11 7.58
C GLU A 125 -8.98 -5.04 6.85
N ASN A 126 -7.77 -4.55 6.50
CA ASN A 126 -6.79 -5.26 5.69
C ASN A 126 -7.35 -5.66 4.31
N GLU A 127 -8.07 -4.73 3.69
CA GLU A 127 -8.77 -4.93 2.42
C GLU A 127 -8.34 -3.90 1.39
N LEU A 128 -8.25 -4.33 0.13
CA LEU A 128 -8.00 -3.45 -1.00
C LEU A 128 -9.23 -3.38 -1.89
N TYR A 129 -9.81 -2.19 -1.92
CA TYR A 129 -10.93 -1.85 -2.79
C TYR A 129 -10.37 -1.40 -4.13
N ASN A 130 -10.79 -2.04 -5.21
CA ASN A 130 -10.44 -1.67 -6.58
C ASN A 130 -11.71 -1.26 -7.32
N THR A 131 -11.66 -0.08 -7.92
CA THR A 131 -12.70 0.44 -8.81
C THR A 131 -12.12 0.58 -10.21
N THR A 132 -12.69 -0.16 -11.15
CA THR A 132 -12.31 -0.14 -12.56
C THR A 132 -13.39 0.52 -13.39
N TYR A 133 -12.99 1.51 -14.17
CA TYR A 133 -13.85 2.27 -15.08
C TYR A 133 -13.51 1.87 -16.50
N THR A 134 -14.50 1.46 -17.29
CA THR A 134 -14.31 1.03 -18.69
C THR A 134 -15.24 1.82 -19.60
N TYR A 135 -14.67 2.49 -20.58
CA TYR A 135 -15.47 3.26 -21.54
C TYR A 135 -15.96 2.35 -22.67
N SER A 136 -17.27 2.26 -22.83
CA SER A 136 -17.92 1.48 -23.89
C SER A 136 -19.17 2.20 -24.41
N ASN A 137 -19.28 2.34 -25.74
CA ASN A 137 -20.50 2.82 -26.42
C ASN A 137 -21.15 4.10 -25.85
N GLY A 138 -20.35 5.10 -25.43
CA GLY A 138 -20.88 6.35 -24.87
C GLY A 138 -21.14 6.34 -23.36
N SER A 139 -21.05 5.18 -22.71
CA SER A 139 -21.15 5.04 -21.25
C SER A 139 -19.80 4.68 -20.63
N LEU A 140 -19.66 4.97 -19.35
CA LEU A 140 -18.54 4.54 -18.54
C LEU A 140 -19.08 3.51 -17.54
N ASP A 141 -18.70 2.25 -17.75
CA ASP A 141 -19.06 1.13 -16.88
C ASP A 141 -18.12 1.10 -15.68
N ILE A 142 -18.68 0.83 -14.50
CA ILE A 142 -17.96 0.83 -13.22
C ILE A 142 -18.02 -0.57 -12.63
N GLN A 143 -16.85 -1.13 -12.36
CA GLN A 143 -16.69 -2.45 -11.76
C GLN A 143 -15.93 -2.34 -10.45
N TYR A 144 -16.39 -3.10 -9.46
CA TYR A 144 -15.85 -3.11 -8.12
C TYR A 144 -15.31 -4.49 -7.78
N SER A 145 -14.18 -4.53 -7.10
CA SER A 145 -13.66 -5.75 -6.50
C SER A 145 -12.97 -5.44 -5.18
N ILE A 146 -13.08 -6.36 -4.23
CA ILE A 146 -12.38 -6.28 -2.94
C ILE A 146 -11.39 -7.43 -2.90
N THR A 147 -10.11 -7.11 -2.69
CA THR A 147 -9.06 -8.08 -2.46
C THR A 147 -8.77 -8.14 -0.98
N LYS A 148 -8.78 -9.35 -0.42
CA LYS A 148 -8.40 -9.60 0.97
C LYS A 148 -7.18 -10.49 1.00
N CYS A 149 -6.28 -10.20 1.94
CA CYS A 149 -5.15 -11.07 2.18
C CYS A 149 -5.55 -12.28 3.06
N PRO A 150 -4.88 -13.43 2.90
CA PRO A 150 -5.03 -14.55 3.84
C PRO A 150 -4.80 -14.12 5.29
N ASN A 151 -5.38 -14.86 6.24
CA ASN A 151 -5.18 -14.61 7.67
C ASN A 151 -3.68 -14.52 8.02
N ASP A 152 -3.34 -13.65 8.98
CA ASP A 152 -1.97 -13.41 9.46
C ASP A 152 -1.01 -12.79 8.44
N THR A 153 -1.54 -12.26 7.32
CA THR A 153 -0.77 -11.49 6.34
C THR A 153 -1.35 -10.09 6.17
N GLN A 154 -0.51 -9.11 5.85
CA GLN A 154 -0.86 -7.69 5.68
C GLN A 154 -0.80 -7.30 4.21
N ILE A 155 -1.81 -6.58 3.72
CA ILE A 155 -1.84 -6.06 2.36
C ILE A 155 -0.97 -4.80 2.20
N PHE A 156 -0.17 -4.80 1.14
CA PHE A 156 0.65 -3.67 0.69
C PHE A 156 0.45 -3.43 -0.80
N ILE A 157 0.70 -2.20 -1.24
CA ILE A 157 0.68 -1.83 -2.65
C ILE A 157 2.12 -1.51 -3.06
N ARG A 158 2.63 -2.28 -4.03
CA ARG A 158 3.93 -2.10 -4.69
C ARG A 158 3.67 -1.53 -6.07
N GLU A 159 3.86 -0.21 -6.20
CA GLU A 159 3.49 0.56 -7.40
C GLU A 159 2.01 0.37 -7.79
N GLN A 160 1.69 -0.59 -8.64
CA GLN A 160 0.33 -0.90 -9.12
C GLN A 160 -0.12 -2.33 -8.77
N LEU A 161 0.71 -3.07 -8.04
CA LEU A 161 0.43 -4.45 -7.63
C LEU A 161 0.11 -4.51 -6.14
N ALA A 162 -0.94 -5.24 -5.78
CA ALA A 162 -1.23 -5.59 -4.40
C ALA A 162 -0.50 -6.87 -4.01
N VAL A 163 0.14 -6.88 -2.84
CA VAL A 163 0.80 -8.07 -2.28
C VAL A 163 0.39 -8.28 -0.83
N CYS A 164 0.45 -9.52 -0.38
CA CYS A 164 0.24 -9.91 1.01
C CYS A 164 1.58 -10.33 1.61
N ILE A 165 2.01 -9.68 2.68
CA ILE A 165 3.25 -10.00 3.38
C ILE A 165 2.90 -10.60 4.74
N GLY A 166 3.52 -11.72 5.10
CA GLY A 166 3.30 -12.37 6.39
C GLY A 166 4.50 -13.18 6.83
N LEU A 167 4.42 -13.69 8.06
CA LEU A 167 5.48 -14.45 8.70
C LEU A 167 5.06 -15.91 8.88
N PHE A 168 5.79 -16.83 8.25
CA PHE A 168 5.50 -18.26 8.30
C PHE A 168 6.57 -18.99 9.12
N TYR A 169 6.12 -19.78 10.10
CA TYR A 169 6.99 -20.55 10.97
C TYR A 169 7.18 -21.97 10.43
N PHE A 170 8.39 -22.51 10.58
CA PHE A 170 8.61 -23.92 10.32
C PHE A 170 7.83 -24.79 11.32
N PRO A 171 7.24 -25.90 10.86
CA PRO A 171 6.47 -26.78 11.74
C PRO A 171 7.36 -27.52 12.75
N SER A 172 6.81 -27.78 13.93
CA SER A 172 7.41 -28.65 14.95
C SER A 172 7.68 -30.06 14.37
N PRO A 173 8.78 -30.73 14.74
CA PRO A 173 9.77 -30.36 15.77
C PRO A 173 10.91 -29.45 15.26
N ASN A 174 11.01 -29.23 13.94
CA ASN A 174 12.13 -28.54 13.31
C ASN A 174 11.82 -27.06 13.07
N LEU A 175 11.81 -26.29 14.16
CA LEU A 175 11.50 -24.85 14.13
C LEU A 175 12.59 -23.99 13.46
N CYS A 176 13.78 -24.54 13.20
CA CYS A 176 14.87 -23.88 12.50
C CYS A 176 15.23 -24.66 11.24
N ASN A 177 15.36 -23.96 10.12
CA ASN A 177 15.75 -24.55 8.84
C ASN A 177 16.52 -23.55 7.99
N ASN A 178 16.94 -23.96 6.79
CA ASN A 178 17.68 -23.13 5.84
C ASN A 178 16.75 -22.36 4.89
N GLN A 179 17.33 -21.40 4.14
CA GLN A 179 16.58 -20.54 3.20
C GLN A 179 15.82 -21.34 2.13
N PRO A 180 16.38 -22.39 1.49
CA PRO A 180 15.63 -23.15 0.49
C PRO A 180 14.36 -23.79 1.04
N LYS A 181 14.35 -24.22 2.31
CA LYS A 181 13.13 -24.70 2.96
C LYS A 181 12.17 -23.58 3.35
N ALA A 182 12.67 -22.38 3.68
CA ALA A 182 11.80 -21.21 3.86
C ALA A 182 11.10 -20.83 2.54
N SER A 183 11.85 -20.83 1.44
CA SER A 183 11.33 -20.63 0.08
C SER A 183 10.24 -21.64 -0.25
N ALA A 184 10.49 -22.93 0.00
CA ALA A 184 9.49 -23.99 -0.18
C ALA A 184 8.24 -23.77 0.68
N LEU A 185 8.40 -23.38 1.94
CA LEU A 185 7.26 -23.09 2.83
C LEU A 185 6.40 -21.92 2.33
N CYS A 186 7.02 -20.85 1.84
CA CYS A 186 6.27 -19.74 1.24
C CYS A 186 5.50 -20.20 -0.01
N LYS A 187 6.11 -21.04 -0.86
CA LYS A 187 5.48 -21.59 -2.07
C LYS A 187 4.32 -22.53 -1.75
N GLU A 188 4.43 -23.35 -0.71
CA GLU A 188 3.33 -24.18 -0.19
C GLU A 188 2.12 -23.34 0.26
N ASN A 189 2.35 -22.08 0.64
CA ASN A 189 1.32 -21.11 1.01
C ASN A 189 0.96 -20.15 -0.13
N ASN A 190 1.17 -20.54 -1.39
CA ASN A 190 0.90 -19.75 -2.59
C ASN A 190 1.62 -18.39 -2.65
N GLY A 191 2.78 -18.29 -2.00
CA GLY A 191 3.63 -17.11 -1.99
C GLY A 191 5.05 -17.41 -2.45
N THR A 192 5.95 -16.48 -2.15
CA THR A 192 7.39 -16.60 -2.34
C THR A 192 8.10 -15.93 -1.17
N LEU A 193 9.37 -16.23 -0.95
CA LEU A 193 10.18 -15.36 -0.08
C LEU A 193 10.20 -13.96 -0.70
N THR A 194 10.01 -12.95 0.15
CA THR A 194 9.98 -11.53 -0.24
C THR A 194 10.93 -10.71 0.62
N GLY A 195 11.34 -9.55 0.12
CA GLY A 195 11.95 -8.44 0.87
C GLY A 195 11.02 -7.25 1.06
N PRO A 196 11.46 -6.19 1.77
CA PRO A 196 10.76 -4.91 1.82
C PRO A 196 10.83 -4.16 0.47
N ALA A 197 9.69 -3.76 -0.10
CA ALA A 197 9.66 -2.88 -1.27
C ALA A 197 9.76 -1.38 -0.93
N ASN A 198 9.54 -1.02 0.33
CA ASN A 198 9.56 0.33 0.86
C ASN A 198 9.74 0.29 2.40
N SER A 199 9.88 1.48 3.00
CA SER A 199 10.08 1.61 4.45
C SER A 199 8.89 1.13 5.30
N ASN A 200 7.66 1.18 4.80
CA ASN A 200 6.47 0.71 5.53
C ASN A 200 6.46 -0.82 5.61
N GLU A 201 6.75 -1.49 4.49
CA GLU A 201 6.93 -2.95 4.45
C GLU A 201 8.08 -3.38 5.36
N TYR A 202 9.19 -2.63 5.35
CA TYR A 202 10.31 -2.90 6.24
C TYR A 202 9.89 -2.84 7.72
N ALA A 203 9.20 -1.75 8.10
CA ALA A 203 8.72 -1.59 9.46
C ALA A 203 7.76 -2.71 9.88
N TYR A 204 6.87 -3.15 8.98
CA TYR A 204 5.99 -4.30 9.23
C TYR A 204 6.77 -5.59 9.44
N ILE A 205 7.70 -5.93 8.55
CA ILE A 205 8.55 -7.12 8.66
C ILE A 205 9.32 -7.12 9.99
N GLN A 206 9.82 -5.96 10.41
CA GLN A 206 10.51 -5.81 11.70
C GLN A 206 9.56 -5.96 12.90
N ALA A 207 8.35 -5.40 12.83
CA ALA A 207 7.34 -5.54 13.88
C ALA A 207 6.92 -7.01 14.07
N GLN A 208 6.80 -7.78 12.98
CA GLN A 208 6.55 -9.22 13.06
C GLN A 208 7.69 -9.94 13.78
N SER A 209 8.95 -9.63 13.42
CA SER A 209 10.14 -10.20 14.08
C SER A 209 10.16 -9.91 15.60
N GLN A 210 9.82 -8.68 16.00
CA GLN A 210 9.72 -8.28 17.40
C GLN A 210 8.59 -8.97 18.16
N ALA A 211 7.42 -9.13 17.54
CA ALA A 211 6.30 -9.82 18.17
C ALA A 211 6.67 -11.27 18.50
N SER A 212 7.39 -11.95 17.60
CA SER A 212 7.82 -13.33 17.80
C SER A 212 8.90 -13.51 18.86
N TYR A 213 9.74 -12.49 19.10
CA TYR A 213 10.71 -12.50 20.20
C TYR A 213 10.01 -12.77 21.54
N ASN A 214 8.85 -12.15 21.75
CA ASN A 214 8.08 -12.26 22.99
C ASN A 214 7.34 -13.60 23.14
N THR A 215 7.19 -14.37 22.05
CA THR A 215 6.44 -15.65 22.02
C THR A 215 7.34 -16.87 21.82
N SER A 216 8.62 -16.66 21.54
CA SER A 216 9.64 -17.71 21.41
C SER A 216 9.79 -18.45 22.75
N ASN A 217 9.67 -19.78 22.78
CA ASN A 217 9.88 -20.58 23.99
C ASN A 217 11.26 -20.26 24.61
N PRO A 218 11.32 -19.51 25.73
CA PRO A 218 12.58 -18.95 26.23
C PRO A 218 13.57 -20.02 26.69
N GLY A 219 13.10 -21.25 26.92
CA GLY A 219 13.93 -22.36 27.37
C GLY A 219 14.85 -22.95 26.29
N LYS A 220 14.65 -22.63 25.00
CA LYS A 220 15.44 -23.21 23.89
C LYS A 220 16.03 -22.19 22.92
N TYR A 221 15.36 -21.05 22.69
CA TYR A 221 15.84 -20.01 21.77
C TYR A 221 15.56 -18.63 22.37
N SER A 222 16.56 -17.75 22.37
CA SER A 222 16.41 -16.38 22.89
C SER A 222 15.65 -15.46 21.93
N TYR A 223 15.58 -15.80 20.65
CA TYR A 223 14.86 -15.11 19.59
C TYR A 223 14.78 -15.99 18.33
N LEU A 224 13.85 -15.69 17.42
CA LEU A 224 13.75 -16.32 16.11
C LEU A 224 14.32 -15.38 15.03
N THR A 225 15.13 -15.94 14.13
CA THR A 225 15.58 -15.28 12.91
C THR A 225 14.72 -15.74 11.74
N TYR A 226 14.57 -14.87 10.73
CA TYR A 226 13.76 -15.17 9.56
C TYR A 226 14.55 -15.00 8.29
N TRP A 227 14.40 -15.96 7.39
CA TRP A 227 14.91 -15.85 6.03
C TRP A 227 14.13 -14.78 5.28
N ILE A 228 14.86 -13.96 4.53
CA ILE A 228 14.29 -12.97 3.62
C ILE A 228 14.78 -13.29 2.20
N ASP A 229 14.12 -12.75 1.20
CA ASP A 229 14.50 -13.01 -0.18
C ASP A 229 15.91 -12.51 -0.50
N GLY A 230 16.67 -13.30 -1.24
CA GLY A 230 18.04 -13.00 -1.67
C GLY A 230 19.02 -14.15 -1.46
N VAL A 231 19.60 -14.64 -2.55
CA VAL A 231 20.76 -15.54 -2.56
C VAL A 231 21.91 -14.86 -3.30
N SER A 232 23.08 -14.77 -2.67
CA SER A 232 24.20 -14.02 -3.20
C SER A 232 24.70 -14.64 -4.50
N LEU A 233 25.02 -13.76 -5.43
CA LEU A 233 25.84 -14.02 -6.59
C LEU A 233 27.26 -13.51 -6.30
N SER A 234 28.18 -13.73 -7.22
CA SER A 234 29.53 -13.17 -7.06
C SER A 234 29.47 -11.63 -7.10
N GLY A 235 30.10 -10.99 -6.11
CA GLY A 235 30.15 -9.53 -5.95
C GLY A 235 29.33 -9.03 -4.76
N LYS A 236 29.82 -7.95 -4.14
CA LYS A 236 29.12 -7.32 -3.01
C LYS A 236 27.77 -6.75 -3.46
N TYR A 237 26.72 -6.91 -2.65
CA TYR A 237 25.36 -6.43 -2.95
C TYR A 237 24.72 -7.05 -4.20
N ASN A 238 25.27 -8.14 -4.72
CA ASN A 238 24.74 -8.84 -5.89
C ASN A 238 23.97 -10.08 -5.45
N TYR A 239 22.65 -10.05 -5.58
CA TYR A 239 21.77 -11.12 -5.12
C TYR A 239 20.73 -11.45 -6.19
N ALA A 240 20.41 -12.73 -6.30
CA ALA A 240 19.24 -13.22 -7.02
C ALA A 240 18.03 -13.22 -6.07
N PHE A 241 16.90 -12.72 -6.55
CA PHE A 241 15.65 -12.57 -5.80
C PHE A 241 14.57 -13.42 -6.44
N GLU A 242 13.80 -14.11 -5.61
CA GLU A 242 12.62 -14.87 -6.05
C GLU A 242 11.41 -13.97 -6.29
N ASP A 243 11.29 -12.89 -5.51
CA ASP A 243 10.24 -11.89 -5.65
C ASP A 243 10.77 -10.67 -6.41
N PRO A 244 10.35 -10.47 -7.68
CA PRO A 244 10.83 -9.35 -8.48
C PRO A 244 10.22 -8.01 -8.09
N THR A 245 9.25 -7.98 -7.16
CA THR A 245 8.40 -6.80 -6.91
C THR A 245 8.90 -5.91 -5.76
N HIS A 246 9.89 -6.36 -4.98
CA HIS A 246 10.42 -5.59 -3.84
C HIS A 246 11.63 -4.69 -4.16
N ASN A 247 11.96 -4.50 -5.44
CA ASN A 247 13.04 -3.62 -5.89
C ASN A 247 14.43 -4.03 -5.37
N GLY A 248 14.65 -5.32 -5.13
CA GLY A 248 15.93 -5.87 -4.70
C GLY A 248 16.38 -5.27 -3.36
N ILE A 249 17.66 -4.89 -3.25
CA ILE A 249 18.24 -4.45 -1.96
C ILE A 249 17.92 -3.00 -1.58
N ALA A 250 17.18 -2.25 -2.39
CA ALA A 250 17.07 -0.79 -2.24
C ALA A 250 16.50 -0.35 -0.87
N ASN A 251 15.62 -1.17 -0.29
CA ASN A 251 14.99 -0.88 1.01
C ASN A 251 15.47 -1.80 2.13
N TYR A 252 16.53 -2.56 1.87
CA TYR A 252 17.16 -3.40 2.89
C TYR A 252 18.02 -2.49 3.75
N VAL A 253 17.72 -2.42 5.04
CA VAL A 253 18.58 -1.72 5.99
C VAL A 253 19.62 -2.73 6.46
N TRP A 254 20.89 -2.53 6.10
CA TRP A 254 21.96 -3.50 6.36
C TRP A 254 22.57 -3.34 7.74
N ALA A 255 23.05 -4.45 8.31
CA ALA A 255 23.82 -4.40 9.54
C ALA A 255 25.20 -3.77 9.28
N GLU A 256 25.82 -3.28 10.34
CA GLU A 256 27.16 -2.73 10.24
C GLU A 256 28.09 -3.77 9.61
N ASN A 257 28.87 -3.35 8.61
CA ASN A 257 29.78 -4.19 7.82
C ASN A 257 29.11 -5.26 6.93
N CYS A 258 27.78 -5.27 6.78
CA CYS A 258 27.07 -6.21 5.90
C CYS A 258 26.85 -5.65 4.47
N PRO A 259 26.70 -6.52 3.45
CA PRO A 259 26.89 -7.98 3.51
C PRO A 259 28.35 -8.35 3.75
N LEU A 260 28.55 -9.43 4.51
CA LEU A 260 29.84 -9.95 4.94
C LEU A 260 30.54 -10.70 3.82
N TYR A 261 29.77 -11.38 2.95
CA TYR A 261 30.29 -12.28 1.94
C TYR A 261 30.15 -11.70 0.53
N GLN A 262 31.05 -12.13 -0.37
CA GLN A 262 31.08 -11.68 -1.78
C GLN A 262 31.10 -12.84 -2.78
N SER A 263 31.15 -14.08 -2.29
CA SER A 263 31.02 -15.27 -3.11
C SER A 263 29.55 -15.63 -3.27
N ALA A 264 29.23 -16.52 -4.22
CA ALA A 264 27.86 -16.96 -4.44
C ALA A 264 27.41 -17.97 -3.37
N GLY A 265 26.11 -18.01 -3.08
CA GLY A 265 25.47 -19.02 -2.24
C GLY A 265 25.04 -18.57 -0.83
N TYR A 266 25.32 -17.33 -0.44
CA TYR A 266 24.95 -16.80 0.88
C TYR A 266 23.52 -16.25 0.87
N CYS A 267 22.74 -16.61 1.88
CA CYS A 267 21.32 -16.28 1.96
C CYS A 267 21.08 -15.09 2.89
N LEU A 268 20.13 -14.23 2.51
CA LEU A 268 19.72 -13.09 3.33
C LEU A 268 18.78 -13.52 4.44
N TYR A 269 18.97 -12.94 5.62
CA TYR A 269 18.08 -13.11 6.75
C TYR A 269 17.96 -11.81 7.53
N ASN A 270 16.87 -11.67 8.28
CA ASN A 270 16.68 -10.56 9.21
C ASN A 270 17.24 -10.96 10.60
N PRO A 271 18.38 -10.41 11.04
CA PRO A 271 18.94 -10.71 12.34
C PRO A 271 18.26 -9.89 13.43
N ASN A 272 17.66 -10.61 14.39
CA ASN A 272 17.31 -10.18 15.75
C ASN A 272 16.26 -9.06 15.88
N ALA A 273 15.21 -9.30 16.66
CA ALA A 273 14.23 -8.29 17.08
C ALA A 273 14.79 -7.00 17.72
N LYS A 274 16.01 -7.03 18.27
CA LYS A 274 16.68 -5.88 18.90
C LYS A 274 17.56 -5.07 17.93
N GLY A 275 17.78 -5.55 16.71
CA GLY A 275 18.56 -4.88 15.67
C GLY A 275 17.73 -4.76 14.39
N TYR A 276 17.76 -3.61 13.73
CA TYR A 276 16.89 -3.35 12.57
C TYR A 276 17.59 -3.67 11.25
N TYR A 277 18.30 -4.79 11.10
CA TYR A 277 19.36 -4.79 10.10
C TYR A 277 19.66 -6.09 9.38
N ILE A 278 19.32 -6.25 8.10
CA ILE A 278 19.60 -7.43 7.27
C ILE A 278 21.10 -7.82 7.24
N SER A 279 21.34 -9.13 7.25
CA SER A 279 22.66 -9.77 7.12
C SER A 279 22.59 -10.98 6.18
N ASP A 280 23.75 -11.49 5.78
CA ASP A 280 23.92 -12.70 4.96
C ASP A 280 24.66 -13.81 5.74
N ILE A 281 24.34 -15.07 5.43
CA ILE A 281 24.99 -16.26 6.00
C ILE A 281 25.02 -17.41 4.99
N GLU A 282 25.95 -18.34 5.13
CA GLU A 282 26.06 -19.55 4.30
C GLU A 282 24.86 -20.49 4.50
#